data_AF-W4QKB7-F1
#
_entry.id   AF-W4QKB7-F1
#
_cell.length_a   1.000
_cell.length_b   1.000
_cell.length_c   1.000
_cell.angle_alpha   90.00
_cell.angle_beta   90.00
_cell.angle_gamma   90.00
#
_symmetry.space_group_name_H-M   'P 1'
#
loop_
_entity.id
_entity.type
_entity.pdbx_description
1 polymer ?
#
loop_
_entity_poly.entity_id
_entity_poly.type
_entity_poly.pdbx_seq_one_letter_code
_entity_poly.pdbx_strand_id
1 'polypeptide(L)'
;MKYSEVEVHKLMKAKGLSLEEQIRASILNFIRTIHLNNQNFIETSYRSEFFGDLPMTFQKEQGQVMGLITAKVNGEVRKFVFNDQGYEEIEMLLQLIEEK
;
A
#
# COMPACT_ATOMS: atom_id res chain seq x y z
N MET A 1 5.98 -1.88 6.98
CA MET A 1 6.23 -0.43 7.12
C MET A 1 5.04 0.29 7.73
N LYS A 2 5.27 1.13 8.76
CA LYS A 2 4.23 1.94 9.41
C LYS A 2 3.95 3.23 8.63
N TYR A 3 2.71 3.70 8.72
CA TYR A 3 2.30 5.00 8.21
C TYR A 3 2.95 6.16 9.00
N SER A 4 3.36 7.20 8.29
CA SER A 4 3.88 8.45 8.86
C SER A 4 3.64 9.62 7.90
N GLU A 5 2.92 10.64 8.34
CA GLU A 5 2.72 11.89 7.57
C GLU A 5 4.05 12.53 7.16
N VAL A 6 5.05 12.46 8.03
CA VAL A 6 6.39 13.02 7.76
C VAL A 6 7.05 12.27 6.61
N GLU A 7 6.91 10.94 6.55
CA GLU A 7 7.49 10.12 5.49
C GLU A 7 6.78 10.33 4.17
N VAL A 8 5.44 10.42 4.16
CA VAL A 8 4.67 10.75 2.96
C VAL A 8 5.11 12.10 2.40
N HIS A 9 5.20 13.13 3.23
CA HIS A 9 5.59 14.47 2.77
C HIS A 9 7.01 14.51 2.19
N LYS A 10 7.93 13.73 2.77
CA LYS A 10 9.29 13.59 2.24
C LYS A 10 9.27 12.94 0.84
N LEU A 11 8.57 11.81 0.69
CA LEU A 11 8.49 11.09 -0.57
C LEU A 11 7.79 11.91 -1.66
N MET A 12 6.70 12.62 -1.34
CA MET A 12 5.97 13.46 -2.29
C MET A 12 6.76 14.67 -2.81
N LYS A 13 7.82 15.08 -2.10
CA LYS A 13 8.69 16.19 -2.52
C LYS A 13 9.97 15.74 -3.21
N ALA A 14 10.29 14.45 -3.12
CA ALA A 14 11.50 13.90 -3.71
C ALA A 14 11.40 13.87 -5.24
N LYS A 15 12.51 14.15 -5.91
CA LYS A 15 12.66 14.00 -7.36
C LYS A 15 13.54 12.79 -7.63
N GLY A 16 13.23 12.05 -8.69
CA GLY A 16 14.03 10.89 -9.09
C GLY A 16 13.89 9.70 -8.14
N LEU A 17 12.68 9.47 -7.62
CA LEU A 17 12.38 8.30 -6.79
C LEU A 17 12.68 7.02 -7.56
N SER A 18 13.37 6.08 -6.90
CA SER A 18 13.48 4.70 -7.38
C SER A 18 12.10 4.05 -7.43
N LEU A 19 11.98 2.96 -8.19
CA LEU A 19 10.74 2.20 -8.34
C LEU A 19 10.18 1.73 -6.98
N GLU A 20 11.05 1.28 -6.08
CA GLU A 20 10.67 0.87 -4.73
C GLU A 20 10.10 2.03 -3.92
N GLU A 21 10.72 3.21 -4.04
CA GLU A 21 10.23 4.40 -3.35
C GLU A 21 8.93 4.93 -3.98
N GLN A 22 8.72 4.75 -5.28
CA GLN A 22 7.45 5.07 -5.95
C GLN A 22 6.31 4.16 -5.46
N ILE A 23 6.57 2.85 -5.32
CA ILE A 23 5.61 1.91 -4.72
C ILE A 23 5.27 2.36 -3.30
N ARG A 24 6.30 2.59 -2.47
CA ARG A 24 6.12 3.06 -1.08
C ARG A 24 5.32 4.36 -1.01
N ALA A 25 5.67 5.35 -1.83
CA ALA A 25 4.98 6.63 -1.87
C ALA A 25 3.50 6.46 -2.24
N SER A 26 3.21 5.62 -3.24
CA SER A 26 1.85 5.35 -3.70
C SER A 26 1.00 4.69 -2.60
N ILE A 27 1.54 3.67 -1.92
CA ILE A 27 0.84 2.98 -0.83
C ILE A 27 0.60 3.92 0.35
N LEU A 28 1.64 4.63 0.80
CA LEU A 28 1.49 5.54 1.94
C LEU A 28 0.56 6.71 1.61
N ASN A 29 0.54 7.21 0.37
CA ASN A 29 -0.40 8.25 -0.04
C ASN A 29 -1.86 7.74 -0.12
N PHE A 30 -2.07 6.46 -0.48
CA PHE A 30 -3.39 5.85 -0.37
C PHE A 30 -3.85 5.79 1.09
N ILE A 31 -3.00 5.30 1.99
CA ILE A 31 -3.29 5.26 3.44
C ILE A 31 -3.55 6.67 3.99
N ARG A 32 -2.77 7.66 3.56
CA ARG A 32 -3.01 9.08 3.91
C ARG A 32 -4.40 9.55 3.52
N THR A 33 -4.90 9.12 2.37
CA THR A 33 -6.24 9.49 1.89
C THR A 33 -7.34 8.95 2.80
N ILE A 34 -7.14 7.77 3.40
CA ILE A 34 -8.06 7.18 4.40
C ILE A 34 -8.14 8.10 5.64
N HIS A 35 -6.98 8.54 6.14
CA HIS A 35 -6.89 9.47 7.28
C HIS A 35 -7.51 10.83 6.98
N LEU A 36 -7.14 11.45 5.86
CA LEU A 36 -7.65 12.78 5.49
C LEU A 36 -9.16 12.81 5.31
N ASN A 37 -9.74 11.71 4.85
CA ASN A 37 -11.19 11.59 4.67
C ASN A 37 -11.91 11.05 5.92
N ASN A 38 -11.19 10.81 7.02
CA ASN A 38 -11.71 10.20 8.25
C ASN A 38 -12.52 8.90 7.97
N GLN A 39 -12.03 8.08 7.04
CA GLN A 39 -12.69 6.84 6.65
C GLN A 39 -12.50 5.78 7.74
N ASN A 40 -13.59 5.14 8.17
CA ASN A 40 -13.50 3.95 8.99
C ASN A 40 -12.99 2.80 8.13
N PHE A 41 -11.74 2.39 8.34
CA PHE A 41 -11.09 1.35 7.53
C PHE A 41 -11.87 0.04 7.53
N ILE A 42 -12.41 -0.38 8.67
CA ILE A 42 -13.13 -1.65 8.80
C ILE A 42 -14.43 -1.61 8.00
N GLU A 43 -15.18 -0.52 8.09
CA GLU A 43 -16.49 -0.37 7.44
C GLU A 43 -16.39 -0.03 5.95
N THR A 44 -15.26 0.50 5.50
CA THR A 44 -15.07 0.96 4.11
C THR A 44 -14.56 -0.18 3.22
N SER A 45 -15.11 -0.28 2.00
CA SER A 45 -14.56 -1.10 0.93
C SER A 45 -13.68 -0.28 -0.01
N TYR A 46 -12.64 -0.90 -0.56
CA TYR A 46 -11.72 -0.27 -1.51
C TYR A 46 -11.66 -1.12 -2.78
N ARG A 47 -11.81 -0.47 -3.94
CA ARG A 47 -11.64 -1.05 -5.28
C ARG A 47 -10.99 -0.02 -6.19
N SER A 48 -9.83 0.48 -5.76
CA SER A 48 -9.13 1.57 -6.43
C SER A 48 -8.05 1.02 -7.35
N GLU A 49 -7.94 1.63 -8.53
CA GLU A 49 -6.92 1.31 -9.52
C GLU A 49 -6.12 2.58 -9.82
N PHE A 50 -4.80 2.47 -9.71
CA PHE A 50 -3.84 3.49 -10.07
C PHE A 50 -3.25 3.12 -11.42
N PHE A 51 -3.47 3.98 -12.41
CA PHE A 51 -2.98 3.82 -13.77
C PHE A 51 -1.76 4.72 -14.00
N GLY A 52 -0.75 4.21 -14.70
CA GLY A 52 0.51 4.91 -14.97
C GLY A 52 1.65 3.92 -15.25
N ASP A 53 2.89 4.37 -15.11
CA ASP A 53 4.10 3.54 -15.32
C ASP A 53 4.23 2.40 -14.29
N LEU A 54 3.55 2.54 -13.14
CA LEU A 54 3.46 1.55 -12.08
C LEU A 54 1.98 1.25 -11.78
N PRO A 55 1.33 0.34 -12.53
CA PRO A 55 -0.05 -0.02 -12.28
C PRO A 55 -0.21 -0.70 -10.91
N MET A 56 -1.14 -0.19 -10.10
CA MET A 56 -1.43 -0.73 -8.78
C MET A 56 -2.94 -0.85 -8.53
N THR A 57 -3.35 -1.90 -7.82
CA THR A 57 -4.73 -2.04 -7.34
C THR A 57 -4.75 -2.09 -5.81
N PHE A 58 -5.78 -1.49 -5.21
CA PHE A 58 -6.06 -1.51 -3.78
C PHE A 58 -7.46 -2.10 -3.58
N GLN A 59 -7.51 -3.27 -2.95
CA GLN A 59 -8.73 -4.06 -2.80
C GLN A 59 -9.00 -4.40 -1.35
N LYS A 60 -10.25 -4.21 -0.92
CA LYS A 60 -10.75 -4.59 0.39
C LYS A 60 -12.27 -4.62 0.39
N GLU A 61 -12.86 -5.58 1.06
CA GLU A 61 -14.30 -5.63 1.35
C GLU A 61 -14.62 -5.14 2.77
N GLN A 62 -15.87 -4.74 3.00
CA GLN A 62 -16.34 -4.32 4.31
C GLN A 62 -16.14 -5.46 5.35
N GLY A 63 -15.73 -5.10 6.56
CA GLY A 63 -15.49 -6.04 7.66
C GLY A 63 -14.11 -6.71 7.65
N GLN A 64 -13.36 -6.62 6.54
CA GLN A 64 -11.98 -7.12 6.51
C GLN A 64 -11.05 -6.21 7.33
N VAL A 65 -10.08 -6.83 8.02
CA VAL A 65 -9.08 -6.13 8.85
C VAL A 65 -7.82 -5.73 8.08
N MET A 66 -7.63 -6.29 6.88
CA MET A 66 -6.53 -5.97 5.96
C MET A 66 -7.10 -5.84 4.55
N GLY A 67 -6.51 -4.97 3.75
CA GLY A 67 -6.68 -4.93 2.30
C GLY A 67 -5.48 -5.53 1.57
N LEU A 68 -5.67 -5.85 0.29
CA LEU A 68 -4.65 -6.35 -0.62
C LEU A 68 -4.25 -5.26 -1.61
N ILE A 69 -2.95 -5.12 -1.82
CA ILE A 69 -2.36 -4.31 -2.89
C ILE A 69 -1.70 -5.25 -3.88
N THR A 70 -1.92 -5.01 -5.16
CA THR A 70 -1.19 -5.69 -6.23
C THR A 70 -0.49 -4.65 -7.09
N ALA A 71 0.84 -4.69 -7.14
CA ALA A 71 1.67 -3.83 -7.99
C ALA A 71 2.25 -4.65 -9.14
N LYS A 72 2.15 -4.14 -10.37
CA LYS A 72 2.80 -4.74 -11.54
C LYS A 72 4.08 -3.97 -11.86
N VAL A 73 5.22 -4.63 -11.71
CA VAL A 73 6.56 -4.03 -11.76
C VAL A 73 7.38 -4.81 -12.78
N ASN A 74 7.77 -4.20 -13.90
CA ASN A 74 8.58 -4.87 -14.93
C ASN A 74 8.06 -6.25 -15.39
N GLY A 75 6.74 -6.45 -15.38
CA GLY A 75 6.10 -7.73 -15.70
C GLY A 75 5.93 -8.70 -14.53
N GLU A 76 6.56 -8.42 -13.39
CA GLU A 76 6.39 -9.16 -12.14
C GLU A 76 5.23 -8.60 -11.31
N VAL A 77 4.59 -9.49 -10.54
CA VAL A 77 3.50 -9.13 -9.64
C VAL A 77 4.02 -9.16 -8.21
N ARG A 78 4.00 -8.00 -7.55
CA ARG A 78 4.29 -7.90 -6.11
C ARG A 78 3.00 -7.62 -5.35
N LYS A 79 2.84 -8.29 -4.21
CA LYS A 79 1.64 -8.17 -3.39
C LYS A 79 1.98 -7.69 -1.99
N PHE A 80 1.16 -6.77 -1.49
CA PHE A 80 1.29 -6.22 -0.16
C PHE A 80 -0.06 -6.32 0.55
N VAL A 81 -0.03 -6.45 1.87
CA VAL A 81 -1.20 -6.26 2.72
C VAL A 81 -1.13 -4.90 3.38
N PHE A 82 -2.26 -4.24 3.56
CA PHE A 82 -2.31 -2.93 4.20
C PHE A 82 -3.48 -2.75 5.14
N ASN A 83 -3.35 -1.81 6.06
CA ASN A 83 -4.43 -1.21 6.81
C ASN A 83 -4.25 0.32 6.90
N ASP A 84 -5.07 0.98 7.70
CA ASP A 84 -4.94 2.42 7.98
C ASP A 84 -3.65 2.79 8.73
N GLN A 85 -2.90 1.83 9.25
CA GLN A 85 -1.69 2.06 10.05
C GLN A 85 -0.39 1.75 9.29
N GLY A 86 -0.45 1.14 8.11
CA GLY A 86 0.73 0.75 7.35
C GLY A 86 0.49 -0.38 6.36
N TYR A 87 1.57 -0.97 5.87
CA TYR A 87 1.54 -2.07 4.92
C TYR A 87 2.76 -2.99 5.07
N GLU A 88 2.67 -4.23 4.62
CA GLU A 88 3.81 -5.16 4.53
C GLU A 88 3.75 -5.98 3.24
N GLU A 89 4.90 -6.44 2.75
CA GLU A 89 4.98 -7.34 1.59
C GLU A 89 4.59 -8.77 1.97
N ILE A 90 3.77 -9.43 1.15
CA ILE A 90 3.25 -10.76 1.47
C ILE A 90 4.37 -11.80 1.54
N GLU A 91 5.34 -11.75 0.63
CA GLU A 91 6.46 -12.70 0.60
C GLU A 91 7.25 -12.69 1.92
N MET A 92 7.46 -11.51 2.51
CA MET A 92 8.10 -11.39 3.83
C MET A 92 7.28 -12.05 4.95
N LEU A 93 5.95 -11.99 4.87
CA LEU A 93 5.07 -12.62 5.86
C LEU A 93 5.05 -14.15 5.70
N LEU A 94 5.13 -14.64 4.46
CA LEU A 94 5.14 -16.08 4.18
C LEU A 94 6.43 -16.75 4.68
N GLN A 95 7.58 -16.07 4.59
CA GLN A 95 8.84 -16.55 5.16
C GLN A 95 8.73 -16.89 6.65
N LEU A 96 7.93 -16.13 7.41
CA LEU A 96 7.70 -16.40 8.85
C LEU A 96 6.91 -17.68 9.13
N ILE A 97 6.20 -18.21 8.14
CA ILE A 97 5.43 -19.46 8.24
C ILE A 97 6.35 -20.65 7.96
N GLU A 98 7.36 -20.47 7.10
CA GLU A 98 8.29 -21.51 6.67
C GLU A 98 9.44 -21.76 7.68
N GLU A 99 9.69 -20.85 8.63
CA GLU A 99 10.65 -21.04 9.73
C GLU A 99 10.13 -21.95 10.88
N LYS A 100 9.18 -22.85 10.60
CA LYS A 100 8.64 -23.84 11.56
C LYS A 100 8.85 -25.27 11.11
#